data_AF-A0A644YG68-F1
#
_entry.id   AF-A0A644YG68-F1
#
_cell.length_a   1.000
_cell.length_b   1.000
_cell.length_c   1.000
_cell.angle_alpha   90.00
_cell.angle_beta   90.00
_cell.angle_gamma   90.00
#
_symmetry.space_group_name_H-M   'P 1'
#
loop_
_entity.id
_entity.type
_entity.pdbx_description
1 polymer ?
#
loop_
_entity_poly.entity_id
_entity_poly.type
_entity_poly.pdbx_seq_one_letter_code
_entity_poly.pdbx_strand_id
1 'polypeptide(L)'
;MTCGSPLCAVIQNRDQHSSDYAALADTPRPGHADYTAWVKWGGQADMRGGGHFSGRLTAPLCIVGGIAKQILARRGIYVGAHLFSVEGETDASFPLLPTRDLFEELAAKPFPTLDDARGARMQGTIMAAAQEGDSVGGVVECAVVGLPAGLGEPMFDGMESRLAAVLFGIPAVKGVEFGAGFEAAALRGSVNNDPFCIRDGRVVTSRNRSGGILGGITTGMPLTLRAAFKPTPSISKPQQTVRLSSMEETELVIGGRHDPCVAHRAVPVVEAAVATVLLDILLEQD
;
A
#
# COMPACT_ATOMS: atom_id res chain seq x y z
N MET A 1 11.36 -16.98 18.72
CA MET A 1 10.45 -18.12 18.47
C MET A 1 9.05 -17.73 18.90
N THR A 2 8.01 -18.15 18.18
CA THR A 2 6.60 -18.03 18.62
C THR A 2 6.18 -19.34 19.31
N CYS A 3 5.18 -19.30 20.19
CA CYS A 3 4.69 -20.47 20.95
C CYS A 3 3.30 -20.95 20.54
N GLY A 4 2.73 -20.42 19.46
CA GLY A 4 1.38 -20.75 18.98
C GLY A 4 0.23 -20.09 19.74
N SER A 5 0.49 -19.43 20.88
CA SER A 5 -0.51 -18.63 21.59
C SER A 5 -0.71 -17.24 20.96
N PRO A 6 -1.84 -16.55 21.21
CA PRO A 6 -2.09 -15.20 20.71
C PRO A 6 -0.98 -14.21 21.08
N LEU A 7 -0.59 -13.37 20.12
CA LEU A 7 0.39 -12.30 20.32
C LEU A 7 -0.31 -10.96 20.52
N CYS A 8 0.06 -10.23 21.56
CA CYS A 8 -0.38 -8.85 21.79
C CYS A 8 0.83 -7.92 21.68
N ALA A 9 0.71 -6.86 20.88
CA ALA A 9 1.70 -5.80 20.79
C ALA A 9 1.07 -4.47 21.17
N VAL A 10 1.81 -3.67 21.94
CA VAL A 10 1.37 -2.35 22.40
C VAL A 10 2.34 -1.30 21.87
N ILE A 11 1.81 -0.34 21.11
CA ILE A 11 2.58 0.82 20.61
C ILE A 11 2.13 2.05 21.39
N GLN A 12 2.99 2.55 22.28
CA GLN A 12 2.70 3.80 23.00
C GLN A 12 2.87 5.01 22.07
N ASN A 13 1.87 5.88 22.02
CA ASN A 13 1.96 7.14 21.29
C ASN A 13 2.53 8.22 22.22
N ARG A 14 3.56 8.96 21.76
CA ARG A 14 4.24 9.99 22.56
C ARG A 14 3.84 11.43 22.19
N ASP A 15 3.13 11.59 21.08
CA ASP A 15 2.86 12.89 20.46
C ASP A 15 1.35 13.03 20.18
N GLN A 16 0.58 13.33 21.24
CA GLN A 16 -0.87 13.45 21.16
C GLN A 16 -1.32 14.88 21.42
N HIS A 17 -1.51 15.63 20.33
CA HIS A 17 -2.12 16.95 20.35
C HIS A 17 -3.63 16.83 20.09
N SER A 18 -4.42 16.66 21.15
CA SER A 18 -5.87 16.42 21.05
C SER A 18 -6.71 17.69 20.82
N SER A 19 -6.15 18.87 21.08
CA SER A 19 -6.83 20.18 20.98
C SER A 19 -7.23 20.55 19.55
N ASP A 20 -6.46 20.11 18.56
CA ASP A 20 -6.56 20.61 17.19
C ASP A 20 -7.74 19.99 16.41
N TYR A 21 -8.35 18.92 16.95
CA TYR A 21 -9.39 18.14 16.27
C TYR A 21 -10.82 18.55 16.62
N ALA A 22 -11.03 19.36 17.66
CA ALA A 22 -12.39 19.75 18.08
C ALA A 22 -13.10 20.59 17.00
N ALA A 23 -12.35 21.47 16.32
CA ALA A 23 -12.88 22.28 15.22
C ALA A 23 -13.27 21.43 14.00
N LEU A 24 -12.57 20.32 13.76
CA LEU A 24 -12.80 19.43 12.61
C LEU A 24 -14.06 18.56 12.75
N ALA A 25 -14.66 18.48 13.95
CA ALA A 25 -15.87 17.70 14.17
C ALA A 25 -17.08 18.25 13.40
N ASP A 26 -17.12 19.56 13.18
CA ASP A 26 -18.22 20.27 12.52
C ASP A 26 -17.89 20.68 11.07
N THR A 27 -16.60 20.68 10.71
CA THR A 27 -16.12 21.00 9.35
C THR A 27 -15.32 19.81 8.80
N PRO A 28 -15.96 18.85 8.11
CA PRO A 28 -15.27 17.65 7.62
C PRO A 28 -14.18 18.01 6.62
N ARG A 29 -13.02 17.36 6.72
CA ARG A 29 -11.91 17.61 5.79
C ARG A 29 -12.21 17.00 4.43
N PRO A 30 -12.13 17.77 3.33
CA PRO A 30 -12.26 17.24 1.98
C PRO A 30 -11.28 16.09 1.75
N GLY A 31 -11.77 15.00 1.18
CA GLY A 31 -10.95 13.80 0.98
C GLY A 31 -10.65 12.98 2.24
N HIS A 32 -11.13 13.34 3.44
CA HIS A 32 -11.05 12.48 4.62
C HIS A 32 -12.39 11.76 4.88
N ALA A 33 -12.38 10.79 5.80
CA ALA A 33 -13.56 10.02 6.19
C ALA A 33 -14.51 10.76 7.14
N ASP A 34 -14.27 12.05 7.44
CA ASP A 34 -14.95 12.77 8.52
C ASP A 34 -16.47 12.82 8.32
N TYR A 35 -16.93 13.19 7.11
CA TYR A 35 -18.36 13.24 6.78
C TYR A 35 -18.98 11.84 6.72
N THR A 36 -18.32 10.88 6.07
CA THR A 36 -18.86 9.52 5.93
C THR A 36 -18.95 8.81 7.27
N ALA A 37 -18.01 9.08 8.19
CA ALA A 37 -18.06 8.64 9.57
C ALA A 37 -19.25 9.27 10.32
N TRP A 38 -19.40 10.58 10.22
CA TRP A 38 -20.50 11.30 10.84
C TRP A 38 -21.85 10.72 10.41
N VAL A 39 -22.06 10.49 9.11
CA VAL A 39 -23.29 9.86 8.58
C VAL A 39 -23.44 8.42 9.09
N LYS A 40 -22.39 7.59 8.99
CA LYS A 40 -22.44 6.16 9.36
C LYS A 40 -22.79 5.93 10.83
N TRP A 41 -22.29 6.78 11.72
CA TRP A 41 -22.45 6.62 13.17
C TRP A 41 -23.30 7.72 13.82
N GLY A 42 -24.09 8.46 13.04
CA GLY A 42 -25.01 9.48 13.56
C GLY A 42 -24.32 10.54 14.43
N GLY A 43 -23.12 10.98 14.03
CA GLY A 43 -22.33 11.98 14.76
C GLY A 43 -21.59 11.47 15.99
N GLN A 44 -21.63 10.17 16.29
CA GLN A 44 -20.98 9.59 17.48
C GLN A 44 -19.55 9.07 17.24
N ALA A 45 -19.00 9.27 16.04
CA ALA A 45 -17.66 8.83 15.70
C ALA A 45 -16.61 9.62 16.50
N ASP A 46 -15.70 8.94 17.20
CA ASP A 46 -14.52 9.58 17.78
C ASP A 46 -13.48 9.85 16.70
N MET A 47 -13.48 11.09 16.21
CA MET A 47 -12.60 11.55 15.13
C MET A 47 -11.28 12.16 15.63
N ARG A 48 -11.03 12.18 16.94
CA ARG A 48 -9.78 12.74 17.50
C ARG A 48 -8.58 11.97 16.92
N GLY A 49 -7.63 12.68 16.33
CA GLY A 49 -6.47 12.05 15.67
C GLY A 49 -6.80 11.25 14.40
N GLY A 50 -8.00 11.44 13.82
CA GLY A 50 -8.51 10.67 12.70
C GLY A 50 -9.18 9.34 13.06
N GLY A 51 -9.22 8.97 14.34
CA GLY A 51 -9.92 7.78 14.83
C GLY A 51 -9.55 6.49 14.08
N HIS A 52 -10.57 5.71 13.69
CA HIS A 52 -10.43 4.46 12.94
C HIS A 52 -9.90 4.62 11.49
N PHE A 53 -9.74 5.85 11.02
CA PHE A 53 -9.30 6.17 9.66
C PHE A 53 -7.87 6.71 9.62
N SER A 54 -7.24 6.84 10.79
CA SER A 54 -5.89 7.35 10.91
C SER A 54 -4.90 6.40 10.25
N GLY A 55 -3.95 6.97 9.50
CA GLY A 55 -2.77 6.24 9.03
C GLY A 55 -2.00 5.57 10.17
N ARG A 56 -2.17 5.99 11.43
CA ARG A 56 -1.56 5.34 12.59
C ARG A 56 -1.96 3.87 12.75
N LEU A 57 -3.15 3.47 12.27
CA LEU A 57 -3.62 2.09 12.34
C LEU A 57 -2.89 1.14 11.38
N THR A 58 -2.02 1.66 10.51
CA THR A 58 -1.08 0.82 9.76
C THR A 58 0.10 0.34 10.60
N ALA A 59 0.39 0.96 11.75
CA ALA A 59 1.51 0.54 12.60
C ALA A 59 1.30 -0.88 13.20
N PRO A 60 0.11 -1.24 13.73
CA PRO A 60 -0.20 -2.63 14.07
C PRO A 60 -0.08 -3.59 12.87
N LEU A 61 -0.51 -3.17 11.67
CA LEU A 61 -0.36 -3.98 10.46
C LEU A 61 1.12 -4.25 10.16
N CYS A 62 2.00 -3.26 10.30
CA CYS A 62 3.44 -3.44 10.15
C CYS A 62 4.04 -4.42 11.17
N ILE A 63 3.52 -4.47 12.40
CA ILE A 63 3.95 -5.48 13.39
C ILE A 63 3.59 -6.88 12.91
N VAL A 64 2.34 -7.09 12.53
CA VAL A 64 1.86 -8.40 12.05
C VAL A 64 2.63 -8.80 10.79
N GLY A 65 2.77 -7.89 9.83
CA GLY A 65 3.52 -8.12 8.61
C GLY A 65 5.00 -8.40 8.85
N GLY A 66 5.64 -7.72 9.82
CA GLY A 66 7.03 -8.00 10.19
C GLY A 66 7.23 -9.40 10.78
N ILE A 67 6.24 -9.90 11.54
CA ILE A 67 6.22 -11.29 12.01
C ILE A 67 5.97 -12.23 10.83
N ALA A 68 5.02 -11.91 9.96
CA ALA A 68 4.69 -12.71 8.79
C ALA A 68 5.89 -12.87 7.84
N LYS A 69 6.60 -11.77 7.52
CA LYS A 69 7.84 -11.79 6.72
C LYS A 69 8.90 -12.71 7.33
N GLN A 70 9.06 -12.74 8.65
CA GLN A 70 10.01 -13.66 9.31
C GLN A 70 9.61 -15.13 9.19
N ILE A 71 8.31 -15.44 9.23
CA ILE A 71 7.80 -16.81 9.04
C ILE A 71 7.94 -17.24 7.58
N LEU A 72 7.53 -16.38 6.65
CA LEU A 72 7.67 -16.58 5.20
C LEU A 72 9.13 -16.80 4.78
N ALA A 73 10.07 -16.03 5.34
CA ALA A 73 11.50 -16.17 5.04
C ALA A 73 12.04 -17.57 5.37
N ARG A 74 11.51 -18.25 6.41
CA ARG A 74 11.88 -19.64 6.73
C ARG A 74 11.39 -20.65 5.69
N ARG A 75 10.38 -20.27 4.91
CA ARG A 75 9.86 -21.04 3.77
C ARG A 75 10.49 -20.61 2.44
N GLY A 76 11.49 -19.73 2.48
CA GLY A 76 12.13 -19.20 1.27
C GLY A 76 11.31 -18.17 0.50
N ILE A 77 10.26 -17.61 1.13
CA ILE A 77 9.40 -16.59 0.53
C ILE A 77 9.80 -15.21 1.06
N TYR A 78 10.00 -14.26 0.15
CA TYR A 78 10.43 -12.90 0.48
C TYR A 78 9.54 -11.87 -0.18
N VAL A 79 9.19 -10.83 0.56
CA VAL A 79 8.35 -9.70 0.11
C VAL A 79 9.18 -8.42 0.18
N GLY A 80 9.18 -7.64 -0.88
CA GLY A 80 9.81 -6.32 -0.94
C GLY A 80 9.02 -5.35 -1.80
N ALA A 81 9.11 -4.07 -1.48
CA ALA A 81 8.46 -3.01 -2.22
C ALA A 81 9.35 -1.77 -2.36
N HIS A 82 8.98 -0.90 -3.30
CA HIS A 82 9.62 0.40 -3.50
C HIS A 82 8.58 1.44 -3.92
N LEU A 83 8.93 2.71 -3.77
CA LEU A 83 8.12 3.82 -4.24
C LEU A 83 8.27 3.95 -5.76
N PHE A 84 7.27 3.46 -6.48
CA PHE A 84 7.29 3.40 -7.94
C PHE A 84 7.08 4.75 -8.61
N SER A 85 6.21 5.60 -8.07
CA SER A 85 6.04 6.95 -8.63
C SER A 85 5.49 7.96 -7.64
N VAL A 86 5.76 9.23 -7.91
CA VAL A 86 5.20 10.39 -7.23
C VAL A 86 4.91 11.46 -8.29
N GLU A 87 3.66 11.90 -8.38
CA GLU A 87 3.21 12.96 -9.31
C GLU A 87 3.86 12.86 -10.72
N GLY A 88 3.72 11.71 -11.37
CA GLY A 88 4.25 11.48 -12.72
C GLY A 88 5.75 11.16 -12.82
N GLU A 89 6.57 11.54 -11.85
CA GLU A 89 7.95 11.03 -11.75
C GLU A 89 7.91 9.54 -11.42
N THR A 90 8.50 8.72 -12.29
CA THR A 90 8.35 7.25 -12.25
C THR A 90 9.70 6.56 -12.19
N ASP A 91 9.85 5.62 -11.25
CA ASP A 91 11.02 4.76 -11.09
C ASP A 91 11.07 3.66 -12.16
N ALA A 92 12.13 2.84 -12.15
CA ALA A 92 12.12 1.57 -12.86
C ALA A 92 11.10 0.62 -12.22
N SER A 93 10.57 -0.33 -12.99
CA SER A 93 9.87 -1.48 -12.40
C SER A 93 10.89 -2.51 -11.92
N PHE A 94 10.48 -3.39 -11.00
CA PHE A 94 11.27 -4.56 -10.64
C PHE A 94 11.69 -5.36 -11.89
N PRO A 95 12.91 -5.95 -11.89
CA PRO A 95 13.31 -6.86 -12.95
C PRO A 95 12.39 -8.10 -12.96
N LEU A 96 12.41 -8.86 -14.07
CA LEU A 96 11.57 -10.05 -14.24
C LEU A 96 11.70 -11.05 -13.07
N LEU A 97 12.91 -11.18 -12.52
CA LEU A 97 13.23 -12.02 -11.37
C LEU A 97 13.96 -11.15 -10.33
N PRO A 98 13.24 -10.44 -9.45
CA PRO A 98 13.87 -9.74 -8.35
C PRO A 98 14.47 -10.75 -7.37
N THR A 99 15.37 -10.28 -6.50
CA THR A 99 16.07 -11.13 -5.52
C THR A 99 15.75 -10.68 -4.10
N ARG A 100 16.00 -11.58 -3.14
CA ARG A 100 15.97 -11.24 -1.72
C ARG A 100 16.91 -10.06 -1.41
N ASP A 101 18.13 -10.09 -1.94
CA ASP A 101 19.14 -9.06 -1.66
C ASP A 101 18.68 -7.68 -2.14
N LEU A 102 18.00 -7.60 -3.28
CA LEU A 102 17.39 -6.36 -3.77
C LEU A 102 16.32 -5.82 -2.79
N PHE A 103 15.50 -6.70 -2.21
CA PHE A 103 14.50 -6.30 -1.23
C PHE A 103 15.15 -5.81 0.09
N GLU A 104 16.23 -6.46 0.52
CA GLU A 104 17.00 -6.03 1.70
C GLU A 104 17.68 -4.66 1.48
N GLU A 105 18.22 -4.43 0.28
CA GLU A 105 18.79 -3.14 -0.12
C GLU A 105 17.73 -2.02 -0.05
N LEU A 106 16.58 -2.22 -0.68
CA LEU A 106 15.47 -1.26 -0.69
C LEU A 106 14.98 -0.94 0.73
N ALA A 107 14.81 -1.96 1.57
CA ALA A 107 14.35 -1.79 2.95
C ALA A 107 15.33 -1.00 3.83
N ALA A 108 16.62 -0.98 3.47
CA ALA A 108 17.64 -0.20 4.16
C ALA A 108 17.69 1.27 3.71
N LYS A 109 17.09 1.62 2.57
CA LYS A 109 17.09 2.99 2.06
C LYS A 109 16.09 3.88 2.82
N PRO A 110 16.45 5.14 3.15
CA PRO A 110 15.51 6.10 3.72
C PRO A 110 14.42 6.50 2.71
N PHE A 111 14.74 6.44 1.42
CA PHE A 111 13.82 6.66 0.31
C PHE A 111 13.91 5.45 -0.63
N PRO A 112 12.99 4.47 -0.50
CA PRO A 112 13.13 3.18 -1.15
C PRO A 112 12.75 3.27 -2.62
N THR A 113 13.73 3.58 -3.47
CA THR A 113 13.65 3.56 -4.94
C THR A 113 14.76 2.67 -5.51
N LEU A 114 14.51 2.07 -6.67
CA LEU A 114 15.49 1.29 -7.43
C LEU A 114 16.55 2.20 -8.05
N ASP A 115 16.16 3.35 -8.61
CA ASP A 115 17.08 4.36 -9.18
C ASP A 115 17.14 5.60 -8.28
N ASP A 116 18.28 5.80 -7.62
CA ASP A 116 18.48 6.90 -6.67
C ASP A 116 18.36 8.28 -7.34
N ALA A 117 18.69 8.43 -8.63
CA ALA A 117 18.53 9.69 -9.34
C ALA A 117 17.05 10.02 -9.63
N ARG A 118 16.22 8.99 -9.82
CA ARG A 118 14.75 9.15 -9.90
C ARG A 118 14.18 9.44 -8.52
N GLY A 119 14.67 8.75 -7.49
CA GLY A 119 14.32 9.02 -6.10
C GLY A 119 14.58 10.47 -5.69
N ALA A 120 15.73 11.04 -6.06
CA ALA A 120 16.05 12.44 -5.81
C ALA A 120 15.07 13.42 -6.49
N ARG A 121 14.58 13.11 -7.70
CA ARG A 121 13.55 13.92 -8.37
C ARG A 121 12.21 13.83 -7.67
N MET A 122 11.77 12.63 -7.29
CA MET A 122 10.56 12.43 -6.50
C MET A 122 10.62 13.19 -5.17
N GLN A 123 11.76 13.17 -4.48
CA GLN A 123 11.97 13.97 -3.26
C GLN A 123 11.82 15.46 -3.53
N GLY A 124 12.38 15.97 -4.63
CA GLY A 124 12.21 17.35 -5.07
C GLY A 124 10.73 17.71 -5.27
N THR A 125 9.98 16.86 -5.93
CA THR A 125 8.53 17.01 -6.14
C THR A 125 7.75 17.04 -4.83
N ILE A 126 8.03 16.12 -3.91
CA ILE A 126 7.39 16.08 -2.58
C ILE A 126 7.70 17.37 -1.81
N MET A 127 8.95 17.84 -1.86
CA MET A 127 9.37 19.06 -1.18
C MET A 127 8.72 20.31 -1.78
N ALA A 128 8.57 20.38 -3.09
CA ALA A 128 7.88 21.48 -3.77
C ALA A 128 6.41 21.56 -3.33
N ALA A 129 5.69 20.44 -3.38
CA ALA A 129 4.31 20.38 -2.92
C ALA A 129 4.17 20.81 -1.44
N ALA A 130 5.08 20.33 -0.58
CA ALA A 130 5.11 20.72 0.83
C ALA A 130 5.34 22.24 1.02
N GLN A 131 6.23 22.85 0.25
CA GLN A 131 6.51 24.30 0.29
C GLN A 131 5.32 25.14 -0.16
N GLU A 132 4.51 24.61 -1.07
CA GLU A 132 3.27 25.22 -1.51
C GLU A 132 2.09 25.00 -0.54
N GLY A 133 2.32 24.26 0.55
CA GLY A 133 1.27 23.87 1.49
C GLY A 133 0.30 22.84 0.93
N ASP A 134 0.73 22.05 -0.05
CA ASP A 134 -0.02 20.99 -0.73
C ASP A 134 0.55 19.58 -0.45
N SER A 135 0.01 18.58 -1.12
CA SER A 135 0.50 17.20 -1.07
C SER A 135 0.36 16.51 -2.43
N VAL A 136 1.10 15.41 -2.61
CA VAL A 136 1.11 14.61 -3.83
C VAL A 136 0.80 13.14 -3.53
N GLY A 137 0.17 12.48 -4.50
CA GLY A 137 -0.06 11.05 -4.46
C GLY A 137 1.17 10.27 -4.91
N GLY A 138 1.04 8.95 -4.97
CA GLY A 138 2.11 8.10 -5.47
C GLY A 138 1.68 6.65 -5.65
N VAL A 139 2.57 5.85 -6.21
CA VAL A 139 2.35 4.41 -6.42
C VAL A 139 3.45 3.66 -5.71
N VAL A 140 3.09 2.60 -4.98
CA VAL A 140 4.03 1.64 -4.41
C VAL A 140 3.98 0.38 -5.26
N GLU A 141 5.12 -0.10 -5.74
CA GLU A 141 5.24 -1.40 -6.42
C GLU A 141 5.79 -2.42 -5.42
N CYS A 142 5.12 -3.57 -5.32
CA CYS A 142 5.49 -4.66 -4.43
C CYS A 142 5.72 -5.92 -5.26
N ALA A 143 6.73 -6.70 -4.86
CA ALA A 143 7.03 -8.00 -5.43
C ALA A 143 7.23 -9.06 -4.34
N VAL A 144 6.95 -10.30 -4.72
CA VAL A 144 7.15 -11.48 -3.87
C VAL A 144 7.90 -12.53 -4.67
N VAL A 145 8.91 -13.13 -4.06
CA VAL A 145 9.70 -14.21 -4.67
C VAL A 145 9.68 -15.45 -3.79
N GLY A 146 9.87 -16.62 -4.40
CA GLY A 146 9.88 -17.90 -3.70
C GLY A 146 8.50 -18.50 -3.44
N LEU A 147 7.41 -17.87 -3.92
CA LEU A 147 6.08 -18.47 -3.87
C LEU A 147 6.04 -19.74 -4.74
N PRO A 148 5.58 -20.89 -4.21
CA PRO A 148 5.34 -22.07 -5.04
C PRO A 148 4.21 -21.81 -6.03
N ALA A 149 4.20 -22.53 -7.14
CA ALA A 149 3.07 -22.57 -8.06
C ALA A 149 1.91 -23.35 -7.42
N GLY A 150 0.67 -22.90 -7.66
CA GLY A 150 -0.53 -23.60 -7.19
C GLY A 150 -1.15 -23.05 -5.89
N LEU A 151 -0.67 -21.94 -5.34
CA LEU A 151 -1.29 -21.29 -4.18
C LEU A 151 -2.45 -20.38 -4.61
N GLY A 152 -3.48 -20.30 -3.77
CA GLY A 152 -4.69 -19.51 -4.03
C GLY A 152 -5.82 -20.35 -4.61
N GLU A 153 -6.98 -19.71 -4.79
CA GLU A 153 -8.21 -20.36 -5.21
C GLU A 153 -8.80 -19.70 -6.47
N PRO A 154 -9.68 -20.37 -7.22
CA PRO A 154 -10.41 -19.72 -8.30
C PRO A 154 -11.37 -18.62 -7.81
N MET A 155 -11.73 -17.71 -8.72
CA MET A 155 -12.81 -16.72 -8.53
C MET A 155 -12.59 -15.76 -7.34
N PHE A 156 -13.46 -15.82 -6.32
CA PHE A 156 -13.54 -14.80 -5.27
C PHE A 156 -12.52 -14.97 -4.14
N ASP A 157 -11.94 -16.16 -4.00
CA ASP A 157 -10.94 -16.46 -2.96
C ASP A 157 -9.51 -16.52 -3.53
N GLY A 158 -9.35 -16.11 -4.80
CA GLY A 158 -8.05 -16.04 -5.45
C GLY A 158 -7.09 -15.02 -4.87
N MET A 159 -5.82 -15.18 -5.24
CA MET A 159 -4.72 -14.32 -4.76
C MET A 159 -5.02 -12.84 -4.98
N GLU A 160 -5.46 -12.44 -6.18
CA GLU A 160 -5.80 -11.04 -6.47
C GLU A 160 -6.93 -10.54 -5.57
N SER A 161 -7.97 -11.33 -5.37
CA SER A 161 -9.15 -10.96 -4.58
C SER A 161 -8.80 -10.72 -3.11
N ARG A 162 -8.05 -11.65 -2.50
CA ARG A 162 -7.62 -11.54 -1.09
C ARG A 162 -6.63 -10.42 -0.87
N LEU A 163 -5.65 -10.28 -1.77
CA LEU A 163 -4.67 -9.20 -1.70
C LEU A 163 -5.35 -7.84 -1.88
N ALA A 164 -6.23 -7.69 -2.89
CA ALA A 164 -6.94 -6.45 -3.13
C ALA A 164 -7.79 -6.02 -1.92
N ALA A 165 -8.51 -6.95 -1.28
CA ALA A 165 -9.33 -6.65 -0.11
C ALA A 165 -8.51 -6.01 1.02
N VAL A 166 -7.35 -6.57 1.36
CA VAL A 166 -6.49 -6.04 2.42
C VAL A 166 -5.78 -4.76 1.97
N LEU A 167 -5.31 -4.69 0.71
CA LEU A 167 -4.64 -3.49 0.18
C LEU A 167 -5.58 -2.27 0.14
N PHE A 168 -6.85 -2.44 -0.24
CA PHE A 168 -7.85 -1.37 -0.14
C PHE A 168 -8.20 -0.98 1.30
N GLY A 169 -7.85 -1.82 2.28
CA GLY A 169 -7.91 -1.49 3.70
C GLY A 169 -6.82 -0.51 4.15
N ILE A 170 -5.74 -0.35 3.38
CA ILE A 170 -4.69 0.64 3.68
C ILE A 170 -5.24 2.04 3.39
N PRO A 171 -5.14 2.98 4.36
CA PRO A 171 -5.59 4.36 4.15
C PRO A 171 -4.96 5.00 2.90
N ALA A 172 -5.76 5.81 2.20
CA ALA A 172 -5.42 6.50 0.95
C ALA A 172 -5.24 5.63 -0.32
N VAL A 173 -5.31 4.30 -0.24
CA VAL A 173 -5.32 3.47 -1.46
C VAL A 173 -6.60 3.71 -2.26
N LYS A 174 -6.43 3.97 -3.56
CA LYS A 174 -7.52 4.18 -4.53
C LYS A 174 -7.47 3.28 -5.75
N GLY A 175 -6.39 2.53 -5.94
CA GLY A 175 -6.27 1.54 -7.00
C GLY A 175 -5.27 0.45 -6.64
N VAL A 176 -5.52 -0.76 -7.12
CA VAL A 176 -4.61 -1.90 -7.02
C VAL A 176 -4.58 -2.57 -8.39
N GLU A 177 -3.40 -2.92 -8.87
CA GLU A 177 -3.21 -3.66 -10.11
C GLU A 177 -2.14 -4.75 -9.95
N PHE A 178 -2.27 -5.84 -10.70
CA PHE A 178 -1.37 -6.99 -10.65
C PHE A 178 -0.69 -7.18 -12.00
N GLY A 179 0.61 -7.51 -12.00
CA GLY A 179 1.38 -7.67 -13.23
C GLY A 179 1.37 -6.42 -14.11
N ALA A 180 0.96 -6.59 -15.37
CA ALA A 180 0.78 -5.50 -16.32
C ALA A 180 -0.43 -4.60 -15.98
N GLY A 181 -1.32 -5.03 -15.10
CA GLY A 181 -2.39 -4.20 -14.58
C GLY A 181 -3.28 -3.60 -15.66
N PHE A 182 -3.53 -2.30 -15.57
CA PHE A 182 -4.34 -1.58 -16.56
C PHE A 182 -3.68 -1.52 -17.95
N GLU A 183 -2.35 -1.66 -18.06
CA GLU A 183 -1.67 -1.73 -19.38
C GLU A 183 -2.19 -2.92 -20.20
N ALA A 184 -2.58 -4.02 -19.55
CA ALA A 184 -3.08 -5.21 -20.24
C ALA A 184 -4.31 -4.93 -21.11
N ALA A 185 -5.14 -3.94 -20.74
CA ALA A 185 -6.33 -3.55 -21.49
C ALA A 185 -6.00 -2.94 -22.87
N ALA A 186 -4.78 -2.43 -23.05
CA ALA A 186 -4.31 -1.85 -24.31
C ALA A 186 -3.58 -2.88 -25.20
N LEU A 187 -3.43 -4.13 -24.77
CA LEU A 187 -2.63 -5.14 -25.45
C LEU A 187 -3.48 -6.17 -26.19
N ARG A 188 -2.93 -6.71 -27.28
CA ARG A 188 -3.43 -7.94 -27.89
C ARG A 188 -2.93 -9.15 -27.10
N GLY A 189 -3.70 -10.24 -27.11
CA GLY A 189 -3.32 -11.49 -26.42
C GLY A 189 -1.94 -12.02 -26.83
N SER A 190 -1.55 -11.90 -28.11
CA SER A 190 -0.21 -12.31 -28.57
C SER A 190 0.95 -11.52 -27.95
N VAL A 191 0.68 -10.34 -27.40
CA VAL A 191 1.67 -9.49 -26.70
C VAL A 191 1.56 -9.68 -25.18
N ASN A 192 0.34 -9.84 -24.68
CA ASN A 192 0.06 -9.98 -23.25
C ASN A 192 0.44 -11.34 -22.68
N ASN A 193 0.20 -12.42 -23.42
CA ASN A 193 0.42 -13.78 -22.91
C ASN A 193 1.88 -13.99 -22.53
N ASP A 194 2.10 -14.59 -21.35
CA ASP A 194 3.42 -14.98 -20.86
C ASP A 194 3.76 -16.39 -21.38
N PRO A 195 4.71 -16.55 -22.32
CA PRO A 195 5.01 -17.88 -22.87
C PRO A 195 5.72 -18.75 -21.85
N PHE A 196 5.19 -19.96 -21.64
CA PHE A 196 5.83 -20.99 -20.81
C PHE A 196 7.11 -21.52 -21.46
N CYS A 197 8.12 -21.76 -20.65
CA CYS A 197 9.38 -22.39 -21.04
C CYS A 197 9.94 -23.25 -19.90
N ILE A 198 10.93 -24.08 -20.20
CA ILE A 198 11.63 -24.91 -19.21
C ILE A 198 12.98 -24.26 -18.90
N ARG A 199 13.24 -24.00 -17.62
CA ARG A 199 14.56 -23.58 -17.12
C ARG A 199 14.92 -24.44 -15.91
N ASP A 200 16.12 -25.01 -15.92
CA ASP A 200 16.63 -25.86 -14.83
C ASP A 200 15.64 -26.97 -14.40
N GLY A 201 14.96 -27.57 -15.39
CA GLY A 201 13.97 -28.64 -15.17
C GLY A 201 12.62 -28.17 -14.60
N ARG A 202 12.39 -26.87 -14.45
CA ARG A 202 11.13 -26.28 -13.96
C ARG A 202 10.38 -25.54 -15.07
N VAL A 203 9.06 -25.61 -15.03
CA VAL A 203 8.19 -24.79 -15.88
C VAL A 203 8.17 -23.37 -15.31
N VAL A 204 8.52 -22.39 -16.15
CA VAL A 204 8.50 -20.95 -15.83
C VAL A 204 7.92 -20.21 -17.02
N THR A 205 7.80 -18.88 -16.93
CA THR A 205 7.46 -18.04 -18.08
C THR A 205 8.62 -17.12 -18.47
N SER A 206 8.72 -16.81 -19.76
CA SER A 206 9.75 -15.90 -20.30
C SER A 206 9.46 -14.41 -20.04
N ARG A 207 8.24 -14.10 -19.60
CA ARG A 207 7.69 -12.77 -19.24
C ARG A 207 6.76 -12.94 -18.05
N ASN A 208 6.37 -11.86 -17.39
CA ASN A 208 5.49 -11.92 -16.22
C ASN A 208 4.44 -10.80 -16.21
N ARG A 209 3.73 -10.61 -17.33
CA ARG A 209 2.61 -9.67 -17.45
C ARG A 209 1.40 -10.10 -16.62
N SER A 210 1.27 -11.38 -16.32
CA SER A 210 0.31 -11.94 -15.37
C SER A 210 0.63 -11.57 -13.91
N GLY A 211 1.84 -11.10 -13.61
CA GLY A 211 2.24 -10.72 -12.25
C GLY A 211 2.27 -11.89 -11.29
N GLY A 212 2.65 -13.08 -11.79
CA GLY A 212 2.77 -14.29 -10.99
C GLY A 212 1.46 -14.99 -10.65
N ILE A 213 0.32 -14.51 -11.18
CA ILE A 213 -1.01 -15.06 -10.87
C ILE A 213 -1.80 -15.30 -12.17
N LEU A 214 -2.39 -16.48 -12.31
CA LEU A 214 -3.32 -16.81 -13.39
C LEU A 214 -4.54 -17.52 -12.81
N GLY A 215 -5.73 -16.96 -13.07
CA GLY A 215 -6.99 -17.55 -12.63
C GLY A 215 -7.15 -17.60 -11.10
N GLY A 216 -6.54 -16.66 -10.37
CA GLY A 216 -6.55 -16.68 -8.89
C GLY A 216 -5.41 -17.46 -8.26
N ILE A 217 -4.55 -18.12 -9.07
CA ILE A 217 -3.58 -19.11 -8.60
C ILE A 217 -2.15 -18.71 -8.99
N THR A 218 -1.19 -18.89 -8.07
CA THR A 218 0.21 -18.56 -8.32
C THR A 218 0.83 -19.44 -9.41
N THR A 219 1.63 -18.83 -10.28
CA THR A 219 2.33 -19.53 -11.37
C THR A 219 3.73 -20.02 -10.99
N GLY A 220 4.23 -19.64 -9.80
CA GLY A 220 5.61 -19.83 -9.38
C GLY A 220 6.58 -18.75 -9.89
N MET A 221 6.10 -17.85 -10.76
CA MET A 221 6.81 -16.61 -11.09
C MET A 221 6.65 -15.60 -9.95
N PRO A 222 7.50 -14.55 -9.89
CA PRO A 222 7.34 -13.50 -8.90
C PRO A 222 5.94 -12.90 -8.94
N LEU A 223 5.29 -12.78 -7.78
CA LEU A 223 4.04 -12.05 -7.68
C LEU A 223 4.36 -10.56 -7.72
N THR A 224 3.75 -9.80 -8.61
CA THR A 224 3.96 -8.34 -8.69
C THR A 224 2.63 -7.59 -8.67
N LEU A 225 2.59 -6.50 -7.91
CA LEU A 225 1.43 -5.63 -7.81
C LEU A 225 1.84 -4.18 -7.59
N ARG A 226 0.91 -3.27 -7.86
CA ARG A 226 1.02 -1.84 -7.55
C ARG A 226 -0.19 -1.37 -6.79
N ALA A 227 0.04 -0.54 -5.78
CA ALA A 227 -1.00 0.15 -5.01
C ALA A 227 -0.88 1.66 -5.23
N ALA A 228 -1.94 2.28 -5.74
CA ALA A 228 -2.03 3.71 -6.00
C ALA A 228 -2.62 4.44 -4.79
N PHE A 229 -1.88 5.40 -4.26
CA PHE A 229 -2.25 6.25 -3.14
C PHE A 229 -2.61 7.64 -3.64
N LYS A 230 -3.77 8.13 -3.22
CA LYS A 230 -4.15 9.53 -3.47
C LYS A 230 -3.29 10.50 -2.63
N PRO A 231 -3.23 11.79 -2.98
CA PRO A 231 -2.60 12.82 -2.15
C PRO A 231 -3.18 12.88 -0.73
N THR A 232 -2.37 13.34 0.21
CA THR A 232 -2.76 13.50 1.62
C THR A 232 -3.89 14.54 1.74
N PRO A 233 -5.06 14.21 2.31
CA PRO A 233 -6.19 15.15 2.34
C PRO A 233 -5.96 16.40 3.21
N SER A 234 -5.12 16.30 4.24
CA SER A 234 -4.84 17.42 5.15
C SER A 234 -3.69 18.25 4.61
N ILE A 235 -4.03 19.41 4.02
CA ILE A 235 -3.11 20.38 3.40
C ILE A 235 -3.36 21.78 3.98
N SER A 236 -2.36 22.64 3.89
CA SER A 236 -2.40 24.01 4.44
C SER A 236 -3.06 25.01 3.49
N LYS A 237 -3.30 24.64 2.23
CA LYS A 237 -4.10 25.44 1.30
C LYS A 237 -5.58 25.51 1.78
N PRO A 238 -6.26 26.65 1.60
CA PRO A 238 -7.68 26.74 1.92
C PRO A 238 -8.52 25.78 1.07
N GLN A 239 -9.48 25.11 1.70
CA GLN A 239 -10.35 24.14 1.05
C GLN A 239 -11.82 24.44 1.36
N GLN A 240 -12.68 24.31 0.36
CA GLN A 240 -14.13 24.43 0.54
C GLN A 240 -14.70 23.19 1.24
N THR A 241 -15.56 23.41 2.23
CA THR A 241 -16.28 22.37 2.97
C THR A 241 -17.63 22.92 3.44
N VAL A 242 -18.30 22.21 4.34
CA VAL A 242 -19.56 22.61 4.95
C VAL A 242 -19.44 22.64 6.46
N ARG A 243 -20.28 23.44 7.11
CA ARG A 243 -20.55 23.35 8.53
C ARG A 243 -21.74 22.43 8.76
N LEU A 244 -21.53 21.27 9.35
CA LEU A 244 -22.58 20.25 9.52
C LEU A 244 -23.70 20.73 10.44
N SER A 245 -23.39 21.54 11.45
CA SER A 245 -24.39 22.06 12.40
C SER A 245 -25.34 23.09 11.79
N SER A 246 -24.86 23.96 10.89
CA SER A 246 -25.66 25.03 10.28
C SER A 246 -26.11 24.72 8.85
N MET A 247 -25.58 23.67 8.23
CA MET A 247 -25.85 23.30 6.83
C MET A 247 -25.45 24.42 5.84
N GLU A 248 -24.32 25.07 6.09
CA GLU A 248 -23.80 26.17 5.27
C GLU A 248 -22.42 25.84 4.71
N GLU A 249 -22.09 26.38 3.53
CA GLU A 249 -20.75 26.31 2.95
C GLU A 249 -19.77 27.16 3.79
N THR A 250 -18.55 26.65 3.97
CA THR A 250 -17.49 27.33 4.71
C THR A 250 -16.13 26.94 4.15
N GLU A 251 -15.11 27.71 4.50
CA GLU A 251 -13.72 27.36 4.22
C GLU A 251 -13.06 26.69 5.42
N LEU A 252 -12.14 25.76 5.16
CA LEU A 252 -11.28 25.11 6.13
C LEU A 252 -9.82 25.28 5.73
N VAL A 253 -9.01 25.77 6.66
CA VAL A 253 -7.55 25.80 6.57
C VAL A 253 -7.01 24.92 7.68
N ILE A 254 -6.26 23.88 7.33
CA ILE A 254 -5.71 22.95 8.30
C ILE A 254 -4.27 23.38 8.61
N GLY A 255 -4.00 23.72 9.87
CA GLY A 255 -2.67 24.05 10.34
C GLY A 255 -1.85 22.83 10.77
N GLY A 256 -0.55 23.04 10.98
CA GLY A 256 0.36 21.99 11.45
C GLY A 256 1.18 21.36 10.33
N ARG A 257 1.98 20.35 10.68
CA ARG A 257 2.78 19.58 9.71
C ARG A 257 2.01 18.33 9.32
N HIS A 258 1.69 18.23 8.04
CA HIS A 258 1.11 17.02 7.45
C HIS A 258 2.12 16.35 6.54
N ASP A 259 1.86 15.07 6.27
CA ASP A 259 2.69 14.29 5.37
C ASP A 259 2.43 14.72 3.92
N PRO A 260 3.41 15.29 3.19
CA PRO A 260 3.19 15.73 1.82
C PRO A 260 3.07 14.57 0.81
N CYS A 261 3.41 13.33 1.19
CA CYS A 261 3.25 12.16 0.34
C CYS A 261 3.18 10.86 1.16
N VAL A 262 1.96 10.43 1.52
CA VAL A 262 1.74 9.20 2.30
C VAL A 262 2.26 7.93 1.63
N ALA A 263 2.40 7.93 0.29
CA ALA A 263 2.87 6.76 -0.47
C ALA A 263 4.30 6.34 -0.05
N HIS A 264 5.19 7.31 0.22
CA HIS A 264 6.56 7.04 0.67
C HIS A 264 6.58 6.20 1.95
N ARG A 265 5.74 6.55 2.92
CA ARG A 265 5.63 5.83 4.20
C ARG A 265 4.80 4.56 4.11
N ALA A 266 3.99 4.42 3.08
CA ALA A 266 3.16 3.25 2.86
C ALA A 266 3.94 2.06 2.29
N VAL A 267 5.17 2.24 1.80
CA VAL A 267 6.01 1.15 1.28
C VAL A 267 6.08 -0.06 2.24
N PRO A 268 6.53 0.08 3.50
CA PRO A 268 6.53 -1.04 4.45
C PRO A 268 5.12 -1.52 4.84
N VAL A 269 4.10 -0.68 4.69
CA VAL A 269 2.70 -1.06 4.97
C VAL A 269 2.16 -2.00 3.89
N VAL A 270 2.48 -1.73 2.62
CA VAL A 270 2.13 -2.61 1.51
C VAL A 270 2.83 -3.96 1.65
N GLU A 271 4.13 -3.96 1.97
CA GLU A 271 4.85 -5.22 2.24
C GLU A 271 4.20 -6.02 3.38
N ALA A 272 3.80 -5.33 4.46
CA ALA A 272 3.18 -5.95 5.62
C ALA A 272 1.80 -6.55 5.28
N ALA A 273 0.97 -5.83 4.52
CA ALA A 273 -0.32 -6.31 4.05
C ALA A 273 -0.16 -7.57 3.20
N VAL A 274 0.74 -7.52 2.20
CA VAL A 274 1.01 -8.65 1.31
C VAL A 274 1.53 -9.84 2.11
N ALA A 275 2.54 -9.65 2.96
CA ALA A 275 3.10 -10.73 3.77
C ALA A 275 2.06 -11.38 4.69
N THR A 276 1.14 -10.58 5.27
CA THR A 276 0.06 -11.08 6.12
C THR A 276 -0.88 -11.99 5.34
N VAL A 277 -1.35 -11.53 4.16
CA VAL A 277 -2.26 -12.33 3.31
C VAL A 277 -1.59 -13.61 2.83
N LEU A 278 -0.32 -13.55 2.42
CA LEU A 278 0.40 -14.73 1.96
C LEU A 278 0.58 -15.77 3.06
N LEU A 279 0.88 -15.32 4.29
CA LEU A 279 0.98 -16.25 5.41
C LEU A 279 -0.37 -16.89 5.72
N ASP A 280 -1.45 -16.10 5.70
CA ASP A 280 -2.81 -16.59 5.93
C ASP A 280 -3.20 -17.69 4.92
N ILE A 281 -2.99 -17.45 3.63
CA ILE A 281 -3.23 -18.42 2.55
C ILE A 281 -2.39 -19.69 2.74
N LEU A 282 -1.12 -19.56 3.11
CA LEU A 282 -0.25 -20.72 3.34
C LEU A 282 -0.69 -21.56 4.54
N LEU A 283 -1.21 -20.94 5.59
CA LEU A 283 -1.67 -21.65 6.79
C LEU A 283 -2.99 -22.39 6.56
N GLU A 284 -3.79 -21.99 5.58
CA GLU A 284 -5.01 -22.71 5.19
C GLU A 284 -4.73 -23.97 4.39
N GLN A 285 -3.58 -24.04 3.72
CA GLN A 285 -3.17 -25.17 2.88
C GLN A 285 -2.24 -26.18 3.59
N ASP A 286 -1.72 -25.85 4.78
CA ASP A 286 -0.94 -26.73 5.66
C ASP A 286 -1.83 -27.64 6.52
#